data_AF-A0A9P5VP52-F1
#
_entry.id   AF-A0A9P5VP52-F1
#
_cell.length_a   1.000
_cell.length_b   1.000
_cell.length_c   1.000
_cell.angle_alpha   90.00
_cell.angle_beta   90.00
_cell.angle_gamma   90.00
#
_symmetry.space_group_name_H-M   'P 1'
#
loop_
_entity.id
_entity.type
_entity.pdbx_description
1 polymer ?
#
loop_
_entity_poly.entity_id
_entity_poly.type
_entity_poly.pdbx_seq_one_letter_code
_entity_poly.pdbx_strand_id
1 'polypeptide(L)'
;MPPIQVSPPLFPGFIEVDDYEQPQVYDMTPKIQKDCVETGWVLTQHFWNLICSSLSLRRLVLKNLVEHPWSAKPGRGPLNSPIQLMHLREVQGWGFHDMTGIWRLLRAAPNLEILAVDCYKYKIPNPLPEANMTLRTLRLDIALSVQSFLTVLSFFPNLSSMTLPIIQHQPLGLVGQQQLPEEFELSPRSLVASTAPLQLDVKYVSDWDTLLQHLPHLTELTYDRPLSEALVRALTTKCPRLQAFRTKRLPRFLDNHTDYDPMNELLVSNADLHVLDSIENFIHADEILRQQQPWACLGLEQLCCRIVGVERLIRVEQMIVDRVLAPGYSTELTAAEILIVEKFKRSRDQQHGVYDRLASLMKLRHLYLGIENRNSATYEDGRGYNVDSMEFVAYNGPVFDTLELSLASGLDRLGALKDLEVIGLECINHQIGRAELEWMAKAWPKLKLMHGLDKEWLHGVEHDQERVALREYFQVLRPDTT
;
A
#
# COMPACT_ATOMS: atom_id res chain seq x y z
N MET A 1 -29.38 3.64 -34.33
CA MET A 1 -29.22 4.77 -35.27
C MET A 1 -28.42 4.28 -36.47
N PRO A 2 -28.69 4.77 -37.70
CA PRO A 2 -27.80 4.50 -38.83
C PRO A 2 -26.38 5.01 -38.51
N PRO A 3 -25.31 4.32 -38.97
CA PRO A 3 -23.95 4.77 -38.75
C PRO A 3 -23.71 6.14 -39.41
N ILE A 4 -23.04 7.03 -38.69
CA ILE A 4 -22.73 8.38 -39.19
C ILE A 4 -21.61 8.26 -40.21
N GLN A 5 -21.79 8.80 -41.41
CA GLN A 5 -20.72 8.83 -42.41
C GLN A 5 -19.67 9.88 -42.00
N VAL A 6 -18.43 9.43 -41.86
CA VAL A 6 -17.23 10.27 -41.64
C VAL A 6 -16.47 10.47 -42.95
N SER A 7 -15.56 11.44 -42.99
CA SER A 7 -14.67 11.66 -44.13
C SER A 7 -13.76 10.44 -44.43
N PRO A 8 -13.26 10.30 -45.67
CA PRO A 8 -12.25 9.29 -45.99
C PRO A 8 -10.99 9.41 -45.12
N PRO A 9 -10.24 8.31 -44.92
CA PRO A 9 -8.98 8.38 -44.17
C PRO A 9 -7.98 9.32 -44.86
N LEU A 10 -7.45 10.28 -44.10
CA LEU A 10 -6.33 11.16 -44.45
C LEU A 10 -5.02 10.38 -44.67
N PHE A 11 -4.85 9.26 -43.97
CA PHE A 11 -3.67 8.39 -44.05
C PHE A 11 -4.08 6.96 -44.46
N PRO A 12 -4.45 6.72 -45.74
CA PRO A 12 -4.87 5.41 -46.21
C PRO A 12 -3.77 4.37 -46.00
N GLY A 13 -4.12 3.21 -45.43
CA GLY A 13 -3.19 2.12 -45.07
C GLY A 13 -2.76 2.09 -43.59
N PHE A 14 -3.06 3.14 -42.81
CA PHE A 14 -2.82 3.16 -41.37
C PHE A 14 -4.10 2.86 -40.58
N ILE A 15 -5.21 3.50 -40.93
CA ILE A 15 -6.52 3.31 -40.30
C ILE A 15 -7.60 3.34 -41.38
N GLU A 16 -8.50 2.37 -41.33
CA GLU A 16 -9.72 2.33 -42.14
C GLU A 16 -10.92 2.84 -41.35
N VAL A 17 -11.97 3.32 -42.02
CA VAL A 17 -13.21 3.79 -41.36
C VAL A 17 -13.81 2.69 -40.47
N ASP A 18 -13.66 1.43 -40.87
CA ASP A 18 -14.12 0.27 -40.11
C ASP A 18 -13.37 0.03 -38.80
N ASP A 19 -12.15 0.57 -38.67
CA ASP A 19 -11.36 0.52 -37.45
C ASP A 19 -11.89 1.49 -36.39
N TYR A 20 -12.65 2.53 -36.77
CA TYR A 20 -13.17 3.54 -35.84
C TYR A 20 -14.46 3.07 -35.16
N GLU A 21 -14.46 3.01 -33.83
CA GLU A 21 -15.67 2.82 -33.04
C GLU A 21 -16.30 4.19 -32.77
N GLN A 22 -17.47 4.43 -33.37
CA GLN A 22 -18.17 5.69 -33.20
C GLN A 22 -18.59 5.86 -31.73
N PRO A 23 -18.26 6.98 -31.08
CA PRO A 23 -18.68 7.22 -29.70
C PRO A 23 -20.20 7.18 -29.58
N GLN A 24 -20.71 6.63 -28.49
CA GLN A 24 -22.12 6.72 -28.17
C GLN A 24 -22.43 8.16 -27.75
N VAL A 25 -23.09 8.89 -28.65
CA VAL A 25 -23.47 10.28 -28.41
C VAL A 25 -24.91 10.32 -27.93
N TYR A 26 -25.10 10.71 -26.66
CA TYR A 26 -26.40 10.93 -26.06
C TYR A 26 -26.79 12.41 -26.15
N ASP A 27 -28.06 12.70 -26.42
CA ASP A 27 -28.70 14.03 -26.33
C ASP A 27 -28.05 15.17 -27.14
N MET A 28 -27.57 14.88 -28.36
CA MET A 28 -27.09 15.90 -29.30
C MET A 28 -27.96 16.01 -30.55
N THR A 29 -27.98 17.19 -31.17
CA THR A 29 -28.56 17.33 -32.51
C THR A 29 -27.75 16.50 -33.52
N PRO A 30 -28.36 15.97 -34.60
CA PRO A 30 -27.65 15.17 -35.60
C PRO A 30 -26.42 15.86 -36.20
N LYS A 31 -26.45 17.19 -36.30
CA LYS A 31 -25.32 18.00 -36.77
C LYS A 31 -24.14 17.93 -35.79
N ILE A 32 -24.39 18.22 -34.51
CA ILE A 32 -23.34 18.18 -33.47
C ILE A 32 -22.80 16.75 -33.35
N GLN A 33 -23.68 15.75 -33.41
CA GLN A 33 -23.26 14.34 -33.39
C GLN A 33 -22.30 14.02 -34.55
N LYS A 34 -22.63 14.46 -35.77
CA LYS A 34 -21.75 14.30 -36.93
C LYS A 34 -20.41 15.01 -36.75
N ASP A 35 -20.44 16.26 -36.32
CA ASP A 35 -19.23 17.08 -36.13
C ASP A 35 -18.31 16.47 -35.04
N CYS A 36 -18.88 15.92 -33.96
CA CYS A 36 -18.14 15.21 -32.92
C CYS A 36 -17.50 13.91 -33.44
N VAL A 37 -18.26 13.09 -34.15
CA VAL A 37 -17.76 11.81 -34.70
C VAL A 37 -16.66 12.07 -35.73
N GLU A 38 -16.82 13.07 -36.59
CA GLU A 38 -15.84 13.51 -37.58
C GLU A 38 -14.55 14.02 -36.93
N THR A 39 -14.68 14.87 -35.91
CA THR A 39 -13.53 15.40 -35.17
C THR A 39 -12.75 14.28 -34.48
N GLY A 40 -13.44 13.34 -33.83
CA GLY A 40 -12.80 12.18 -33.20
C GLY A 40 -12.06 11.28 -34.21
N TRP A 41 -12.65 11.09 -35.39
CA TRP A 41 -12.04 10.35 -36.50
C TRP A 41 -10.74 11.01 -36.99
N VAL A 42 -10.77 12.32 -37.27
CA VAL A 42 -9.60 13.08 -37.72
C VAL A 42 -8.49 13.08 -36.66
N LEU A 43 -8.84 13.31 -35.39
CA LEU A 43 -7.87 13.28 -34.29
C LEU A 43 -7.21 11.91 -34.12
N THR A 44 -8.00 10.83 -34.21
CA THR A 44 -7.48 9.45 -34.14
C THR A 44 -6.45 9.21 -35.24
N GLN A 45 -6.74 9.63 -36.47
CA GLN A 45 -5.82 9.49 -37.59
C GLN A 45 -4.52 10.27 -37.39
N HIS A 46 -4.58 11.52 -36.94
CA HIS A 46 -3.39 12.32 -36.66
C HIS A 46 -2.55 11.73 -35.52
N PHE A 47 -3.20 11.25 -34.46
CA PHE A 47 -2.52 10.62 -33.32
C PHE A 47 -1.70 9.40 -33.77
N TRP A 48 -2.30 8.50 -34.53
CA TRP A 48 -1.60 7.30 -35.00
C TRP A 48 -0.55 7.62 -36.06
N ASN A 49 -0.79 8.58 -36.95
CA ASN A 49 0.24 9.04 -37.87
C ASN A 49 1.44 9.61 -37.11
N LEU A 50 1.22 10.38 -36.04
CA LEU A 50 2.28 10.90 -35.18
C LEU A 50 3.09 9.77 -34.53
N ILE A 51 2.42 8.76 -33.96
CA ILE A 51 3.10 7.59 -33.36
C ILE A 51 3.91 6.83 -34.42
N CYS A 52 3.29 6.50 -35.56
CA CYS A 52 3.92 5.67 -36.59
C CYS A 52 5.06 6.40 -37.31
N SER A 53 4.97 7.72 -37.46
CA SER A 53 6.04 8.55 -38.02
C SER A 53 7.21 8.73 -37.05
N SER A 54 6.99 8.48 -35.77
CA SER A 54 8.00 8.62 -34.72
C SER A 54 8.71 7.29 -34.46
N LEU A 55 9.49 6.81 -35.43
CA LEU A 55 10.19 5.52 -35.31
C LEU A 55 11.12 5.46 -34.08
N SER A 56 11.65 6.60 -33.63
CA SER A 56 12.50 6.70 -32.44
C SER A 56 11.74 6.84 -31.10
N LEU A 57 10.41 6.75 -31.12
CA LEU A 57 9.57 6.89 -29.93
C LEU A 57 9.89 5.79 -28.92
N ARG A 58 10.39 6.17 -27.74
CA ARG A 58 10.72 5.25 -26.64
C ARG A 58 9.65 5.16 -25.57
N ARG A 59 8.91 6.25 -25.37
CA ARG A 59 7.97 6.39 -24.27
C ARG A 59 6.70 7.08 -24.76
N LEU A 60 5.56 6.45 -24.52
CA LEU A 60 4.24 6.98 -24.82
C LEU A 60 3.42 7.04 -23.53
N VAL A 61 3.19 8.25 -23.02
CA VAL A 61 2.38 8.48 -21.82
C VAL A 61 1.15 9.27 -22.21
N LEU A 62 -0.01 8.69 -21.95
CA LEU A 62 -1.30 9.24 -22.26
C LEU A 62 -1.98 9.63 -20.94
N LYS A 63 -1.95 10.91 -20.58
CA LYS A 63 -2.60 11.41 -19.35
C LYS A 63 -3.94 12.02 -19.67
N ASN A 64 -4.95 11.72 -18.86
CA ASN A 64 -6.26 12.40 -18.89
C ASN A 64 -6.91 12.38 -20.28
N LEU A 65 -6.74 11.29 -21.03
CA LEU A 65 -7.53 11.12 -22.22
C LEU A 65 -8.96 10.89 -21.78
N VAL A 66 -9.82 11.86 -22.06
CA VAL A 66 -11.26 11.71 -21.97
C VAL A 66 -11.61 10.38 -22.64
N GLU A 67 -12.35 9.54 -21.93
CA GLU A 67 -12.49 8.08 -22.09
C GLU A 67 -12.91 7.56 -23.50
N HIS A 68 -13.02 8.41 -24.53
CA HIS A 68 -13.87 8.09 -25.68
C HIS A 68 -13.50 8.51 -27.11
N PRO A 69 -12.51 9.35 -27.48
CA PRO A 69 -12.39 9.69 -28.89
C PRO A 69 -11.62 8.66 -29.74
N TRP A 70 -10.91 7.67 -29.15
CA TRP A 70 -9.93 6.85 -29.90
C TRP A 70 -10.15 5.34 -29.80
N SER A 71 -11.36 4.90 -29.46
CA SER A 71 -11.70 3.48 -29.47
C SER A 71 -11.60 2.97 -30.91
N ALA A 72 -10.47 2.36 -31.25
CA ALA A 72 -10.43 1.48 -32.41
C ALA A 72 -11.26 0.25 -32.05
N LYS A 73 -12.16 -0.20 -32.94
CA LYS A 73 -13.00 -1.37 -32.66
C LYS A 73 -12.11 -2.54 -32.24
N PRO A 74 -12.42 -3.26 -31.15
CA PRO A 74 -11.68 -4.47 -30.80
C PRO A 74 -11.72 -5.42 -32.02
N GLY A 75 -10.56 -5.83 -32.52
CA GLY A 75 -10.48 -6.50 -33.84
C GLY A 75 -9.71 -5.74 -34.94
N ARG A 76 -9.82 -4.42 -34.96
CA ARG A 76 -9.55 -3.59 -36.15
C ARG A 76 -8.82 -2.31 -35.72
N GLY A 77 -7.78 -1.90 -36.44
CA GLY A 77 -6.95 -0.75 -36.05
C GLY A 77 -5.48 -0.81 -36.49
N PRO A 78 -4.75 0.30 -36.34
CA PRO A 78 -3.38 0.49 -36.84
C PRO A 78 -2.36 -0.46 -36.20
N LEU A 79 -2.66 -1.04 -35.04
CA LEU A 79 -1.82 -2.10 -34.46
C LEU A 79 -1.90 -3.44 -35.22
N ASN A 80 -2.79 -3.56 -36.21
CA ASN A 80 -2.77 -4.66 -37.19
C ASN A 80 -1.89 -4.34 -38.41
N SER A 81 -1.45 -3.09 -38.56
CA SER A 81 -0.50 -2.69 -39.60
C SER A 81 0.87 -3.35 -39.34
N PRO A 82 1.68 -3.65 -40.37
CA PRO A 82 3.04 -4.19 -40.21
C PRO A 82 4.04 -3.25 -39.51
N ILE A 83 3.58 -2.10 -39.00
CA ILE A 83 4.43 -1.10 -38.36
C ILE A 83 4.90 -1.64 -37.01
N GLN A 84 6.21 -1.85 -36.92
CA GLN A 84 6.86 -2.25 -35.69
C GLN A 84 7.40 -1.01 -34.95
N LEU A 85 6.91 -0.79 -33.74
CA LEU A 85 7.37 0.22 -32.79
C LEU A 85 8.59 -0.31 -32.03
N MET A 86 9.66 -0.65 -32.78
CA MET A 86 10.84 -1.36 -32.27
C MET A 86 11.57 -0.64 -31.14
N HIS A 87 11.45 0.68 -31.05
CA HIS A 87 12.11 1.49 -30.03
C HIS A 87 11.24 1.78 -28.80
N LEU A 88 9.95 1.43 -28.85
CA LEU A 88 9.01 1.70 -27.76
C LEU A 88 9.30 0.78 -26.57
N ARG A 89 9.60 1.38 -25.42
CA ARG A 89 9.94 0.71 -24.16
C ARG A 89 8.87 0.87 -23.09
N GLU A 90 8.12 1.98 -23.13
CA GLU A 90 7.13 2.31 -22.10
C GLU A 90 5.84 2.84 -22.70
N VAL A 91 4.72 2.28 -22.24
CA VAL A 91 3.36 2.77 -22.53
C VAL A 91 2.58 2.93 -21.23
N GLN A 92 1.99 4.11 -21.00
CA GLN A 92 1.19 4.40 -19.81
C GLN A 92 -0.11 5.16 -20.13
N GLY A 93 -1.16 4.90 -19.33
CA GLY A 93 -2.42 5.65 -19.32
C GLY A 93 -3.30 5.45 -20.55
N TRP A 94 -3.11 4.30 -21.22
CA TRP A 94 -3.94 3.91 -22.36
C TRP A 94 -5.11 3.05 -21.88
N GLY A 95 -6.34 3.44 -22.20
CA GLY A 95 -7.51 2.59 -22.02
C GLY A 95 -7.72 1.61 -23.18
N PHE A 96 -7.83 0.32 -22.88
CA PHE A 96 -8.21 -0.73 -23.82
C PHE A 96 -9.58 -1.29 -23.47
N HIS A 97 -10.45 -1.46 -24.47
CA HIS A 97 -11.72 -2.16 -24.27
C HIS A 97 -11.51 -3.62 -23.87
N ASP A 98 -10.49 -4.27 -24.41
CA ASP A 98 -10.15 -5.64 -24.10
C ASP A 98 -8.63 -5.92 -24.15
N MET A 99 -8.23 -7.09 -23.64
CA MET A 99 -6.84 -7.56 -23.72
C MET A 99 -6.34 -7.73 -25.17
N THR A 100 -7.21 -7.88 -26.16
CA THR A 100 -6.80 -8.03 -27.58
C THR A 100 -5.96 -6.83 -28.03
N GLY A 101 -6.36 -5.61 -27.64
CA GLY A 101 -5.59 -4.41 -27.93
C GLY A 101 -4.20 -4.42 -27.31
N ILE A 102 -4.10 -4.88 -26.06
CA ILE A 102 -2.82 -5.04 -25.35
C ILE A 102 -1.90 -6.00 -26.10
N TRP A 103 -2.40 -7.15 -26.54
CA TRP A 103 -1.59 -8.13 -27.26
C TRP A 103 -1.10 -7.63 -28.61
N ARG A 104 -1.91 -6.84 -29.32
CA ARG A 104 -1.46 -6.20 -30.56
C ARG A 104 -0.37 -5.17 -30.31
N LEU A 105 -0.52 -4.38 -29.24
CA LEU A 105 0.52 -3.45 -28.84
C LEU A 105 1.82 -4.19 -28.51
N LEU A 106 1.76 -5.30 -27.76
CA LEU A 106 2.93 -6.12 -27.43
C LEU A 106 3.57 -6.75 -28.68
N ARG A 107 2.78 -7.09 -29.71
CA ARG A 107 3.30 -7.58 -31.00
C ARG A 107 3.96 -6.46 -31.81
N ALA A 108 3.35 -5.27 -31.83
CA ALA A 108 3.88 -4.11 -32.52
C ALA A 108 5.14 -3.57 -31.81
N ALA A 109 5.22 -3.70 -30.50
CA ALA A 109 6.34 -3.25 -29.65
C ALA A 109 6.97 -4.45 -28.91
N PRO A 110 7.76 -5.29 -29.61
CA PRO A 110 8.38 -6.49 -29.01
C PRO A 110 9.44 -6.17 -27.95
N ASN A 111 9.82 -4.90 -27.83
CA ASN A 111 10.83 -4.37 -26.93
C ASN A 111 10.25 -3.65 -25.70
N LEU A 112 8.93 -3.75 -25.52
CA LEU A 112 8.21 -3.08 -24.43
C LEU A 112 8.65 -3.67 -23.08
N GLU A 113 9.02 -2.79 -22.15
CA GLU A 113 9.48 -3.13 -20.80
C GLU A 113 8.43 -2.76 -19.74
N ILE A 114 7.70 -1.67 -19.96
CA ILE A 114 6.68 -1.16 -19.03
C ILE A 114 5.36 -0.96 -19.77
N LEU A 115 4.31 -1.59 -19.25
CA LEU A 115 2.93 -1.42 -19.72
C LEU A 115 2.02 -1.08 -18.53
N ALA A 116 1.44 0.11 -18.52
CA ALA A 116 0.47 0.55 -17.52
C ALA A 116 -0.82 1.05 -18.19
N VAL A 117 -1.87 0.24 -18.16
CA VAL A 117 -3.05 0.45 -19.00
C VAL A 117 -4.32 0.13 -18.24
N ASP A 118 -5.40 0.81 -18.61
CA ASP A 118 -6.73 0.54 -18.10
C ASP A 118 -7.40 -0.46 -19.04
N CYS A 119 -8.03 -1.51 -18.51
CA CYS A 119 -8.63 -2.54 -19.35
C CYS A 119 -10.03 -2.87 -18.85
N TYR A 120 -11.04 -2.71 -19.70
CA TYR A 120 -12.43 -2.86 -19.27
C TYR A 120 -12.96 -4.30 -19.36
N LYS A 121 -12.41 -5.11 -20.26
CA LYS A 121 -12.84 -6.51 -20.46
C LYS A 121 -11.66 -7.46 -20.54
N TYR A 122 -11.74 -8.57 -19.82
CA TYR A 122 -10.73 -9.61 -19.89
C TYR A 122 -11.16 -10.68 -20.89
N LYS A 123 -10.45 -10.77 -22.01
CA LYS A 123 -10.57 -11.90 -22.95
C LYS A 123 -9.18 -12.30 -23.41
N ILE A 124 -8.73 -13.46 -22.95
CA ILE A 124 -7.47 -14.04 -23.43
C ILE A 124 -7.66 -14.37 -24.93
N PRO A 125 -6.75 -13.94 -25.82
CA PRO A 125 -6.81 -14.32 -27.22
C PRO A 125 -6.66 -15.82 -27.37
N ASN A 126 -7.39 -16.42 -28.30
CA ASN A 126 -7.16 -17.77 -28.77
C ASN A 126 -6.91 -17.74 -30.29
N PRO A 127 -5.73 -18.13 -30.80
CA PRO A 127 -4.59 -18.70 -30.08
C PRO A 127 -3.86 -17.68 -29.21
N LEU A 128 -3.16 -18.19 -28.20
CA LEU A 128 -2.28 -17.40 -27.35
C LEU A 128 -1.17 -16.77 -28.21
N PRO A 129 -0.87 -15.47 -28.05
CA PRO A 129 0.22 -14.84 -28.77
C PRO A 129 1.57 -15.40 -28.30
N GLU A 130 2.58 -15.35 -29.17
CA GLU A 130 3.96 -15.66 -28.79
C GLU A 130 4.38 -14.76 -27.61
N ALA A 131 4.98 -15.38 -26.60
CA ALA A 131 5.35 -14.71 -25.35
C ALA A 131 6.33 -13.55 -25.62
N ASN A 132 5.97 -12.34 -25.17
CA ASN A 132 6.86 -11.19 -25.24
C ASN A 132 7.85 -11.29 -24.07
N MET A 133 9.14 -11.47 -24.41
CA MET A 133 10.17 -11.73 -23.41
C MET A 133 10.68 -10.48 -22.68
N THR A 134 10.39 -9.24 -23.09
CA THR A 134 11.05 -8.07 -22.47
C THR A 134 10.25 -7.38 -21.37
N LEU A 135 8.96 -7.70 -21.21
CA LEU A 135 8.10 -6.98 -20.27
C LEU A 135 8.51 -7.26 -18.81
N ARG A 136 8.79 -6.20 -18.06
CA ARG A 136 9.23 -6.23 -16.66
C ARG A 136 8.18 -5.68 -15.70
N THR A 137 7.43 -4.67 -16.13
CA THR A 137 6.39 -4.03 -15.33
C THR A 137 5.05 -4.07 -16.05
N LEU A 138 4.03 -4.61 -15.37
CA LEU A 138 2.67 -4.72 -15.88
C LEU A 138 1.68 -4.17 -14.87
N ARG A 139 1.03 -3.05 -15.19
CA ARG A 139 -0.10 -2.51 -14.44
C ARG A 139 -1.35 -2.63 -15.30
N LEU A 140 -2.34 -3.36 -14.81
CA LEU A 140 -3.65 -3.48 -15.45
C LEU A 140 -4.71 -3.00 -14.47
N ASP A 141 -5.52 -2.02 -14.86
CA ASP A 141 -6.70 -1.62 -14.08
C ASP A 141 -7.91 -2.50 -14.44
N ILE A 142 -7.81 -3.80 -14.15
CA ILE A 142 -8.87 -4.79 -14.39
C ILE A 142 -8.91 -5.84 -13.28
N ALA A 143 -10.11 -6.30 -12.94
CA ALA A 143 -10.29 -7.45 -12.07
C ALA A 143 -9.99 -8.76 -12.84
N LEU A 144 -9.10 -9.59 -12.30
CA LEU A 144 -8.74 -10.88 -12.89
C LEU A 144 -9.28 -12.04 -12.05
N SER A 145 -9.57 -13.18 -12.68
CA SER A 145 -9.66 -14.42 -11.92
C SER A 145 -8.26 -14.90 -11.50
N VAL A 146 -8.15 -15.73 -10.46
CA VAL A 146 -6.85 -16.36 -10.10
C VAL A 146 -6.26 -17.08 -11.31
N GLN A 147 -7.05 -17.86 -12.04
CA GLN A 147 -6.59 -18.55 -13.25
C GLN A 147 -6.11 -17.57 -14.31
N SER A 148 -6.86 -16.49 -14.56
CA SER A 148 -6.50 -15.46 -15.53
C SER A 148 -5.17 -14.77 -15.19
N PHE A 149 -4.98 -14.47 -13.91
CA PHE A 149 -3.74 -13.92 -13.38
C PHE A 149 -2.55 -14.86 -13.64
N LEU A 150 -2.72 -16.15 -13.32
CA LEU A 150 -1.69 -17.16 -13.57
C LEU A 150 -1.39 -17.29 -15.07
N THR A 151 -2.41 -17.26 -15.93
CA THR A 151 -2.19 -17.24 -17.39
C THR A 151 -1.35 -16.03 -17.80
N VAL A 152 -1.67 -14.83 -17.31
CA VAL A 152 -0.92 -13.60 -17.58
C VAL A 152 0.54 -13.75 -17.16
N LEU A 153 0.82 -14.24 -15.95
CA LEU A 153 2.19 -14.47 -15.50
C LEU A 153 2.96 -15.44 -16.38
N SER A 154 2.31 -16.50 -16.86
CA SER A 154 2.95 -17.48 -17.75
C SER A 154 3.43 -16.89 -19.08
N PHE A 155 2.85 -15.76 -19.54
CA PHE A 155 3.29 -15.06 -20.75
C PHE A 155 4.47 -14.13 -20.53
N PHE A 156 4.76 -13.74 -19.28
CA PHE A 156 5.74 -12.71 -18.96
C PHE A 156 6.77 -13.27 -17.98
N PRO A 157 7.69 -14.15 -18.42
CA PRO A 157 8.67 -14.81 -17.54
C PRO A 157 9.68 -13.85 -16.94
N ASN A 158 9.85 -12.65 -17.50
CA ASN A 158 10.74 -11.61 -16.99
C ASN A 158 10.01 -10.52 -16.19
N LEU A 159 8.72 -10.75 -15.86
CA LEU A 159 7.94 -9.81 -15.07
C LEU A 159 8.48 -9.75 -13.64
N SER A 160 8.91 -8.56 -13.23
CA SER A 160 9.42 -8.28 -11.89
C SER A 160 8.46 -7.43 -11.05
N SER A 161 7.48 -6.77 -11.68
CA SER A 161 6.50 -5.93 -10.99
C SER A 161 5.14 -6.02 -11.65
N MET A 162 4.10 -6.26 -10.85
CA MET A 162 2.73 -6.34 -11.31
C MET A 162 1.77 -5.57 -10.40
N THR A 163 0.88 -4.76 -10.98
CA THR A 163 -0.15 -4.02 -10.25
C THR A 163 -1.54 -4.35 -10.80
N LEU A 164 -2.46 -4.74 -9.92
CA LEU A 164 -3.83 -5.10 -10.25
C LEU A 164 -4.82 -4.56 -9.21
N PRO A 165 -6.04 -4.14 -9.59
CA PRO A 165 -7.03 -3.75 -8.60
C PRO A 165 -7.53 -4.97 -7.82
N ILE A 166 -7.94 -6.04 -8.50
CA ILE A 166 -8.67 -7.15 -7.88
C ILE A 166 -8.25 -8.49 -8.49
N ILE A 167 -8.03 -9.50 -7.64
CA ILE A 167 -7.92 -10.92 -8.02
C ILE A 167 -9.02 -11.70 -7.29
N GLN A 168 -9.80 -12.49 -8.01
CA GLN A 168 -10.94 -13.20 -7.44
C GLN A 168 -11.06 -14.62 -7.97
N HIS A 169 -11.74 -15.52 -7.27
CA HIS A 169 -11.89 -16.90 -7.72
C HIS A 169 -12.74 -16.99 -8.99
N GLN A 170 -13.83 -16.22 -9.04
CA GLN A 170 -14.67 -16.07 -10.22
C GLN A 170 -14.76 -14.59 -10.60
N PRO A 171 -14.76 -14.23 -11.89
CA PRO A 171 -15.04 -12.85 -12.30
C PRO A 171 -16.40 -12.45 -11.73
N LEU A 172 -16.45 -11.34 -10.98
CA LEU A 172 -17.70 -10.69 -10.59
C LEU A 172 -18.58 -10.64 -11.82
N GLY A 173 -19.75 -11.27 -11.75
CA GLY A 173 -20.71 -11.43 -12.83
C GLY A 173 -21.33 -10.11 -13.26
N LEU A 174 -20.50 -9.15 -13.70
CA LEU A 174 -20.94 -8.06 -14.54
C LEU A 174 -21.66 -8.69 -15.71
N VAL A 175 -22.97 -8.49 -15.70
CA VAL A 175 -23.95 -9.04 -16.63
C VAL A 175 -23.41 -8.92 -18.05
N GLY A 176 -22.98 -10.03 -18.64
CA GLY A 176 -22.50 -10.10 -20.02
C GLY A 176 -21.05 -10.53 -20.25
N GLN A 177 -20.25 -10.85 -19.22
CA GLN A 177 -18.95 -11.50 -19.46
C GLN A 177 -19.13 -12.99 -19.78
N GLN A 178 -18.73 -13.39 -20.99
CA GLN A 178 -18.66 -14.80 -21.40
C GLN A 178 -17.73 -15.54 -20.44
N GLN A 179 -18.22 -16.62 -19.82
CA GLN A 179 -17.37 -17.54 -19.09
C GLN A 179 -16.22 -17.98 -20.01
N LEU A 180 -14.99 -17.96 -19.50
CA LEU A 180 -13.88 -18.66 -20.17
C LEU A 180 -14.33 -20.11 -20.40
N PRO A 181 -14.05 -20.72 -21.56
CA PRO A 181 -14.32 -22.13 -21.78
C PRO A 181 -13.72 -22.92 -20.62
N GLU A 182 -14.52 -23.76 -19.96
CA GLU A 182 -14.12 -24.52 -18.76
C GLU A 182 -12.87 -25.39 -18.98
N GLU A 183 -12.46 -25.60 -20.24
CA GLU A 183 -11.39 -26.50 -20.67
C GLU A 183 -9.98 -25.87 -20.73
N PHE A 184 -9.78 -24.61 -20.35
CA PHE A 184 -8.42 -24.05 -20.26
C PHE A 184 -7.71 -24.50 -18.97
N GLU A 185 -7.44 -25.81 -18.88
CA GLU A 185 -6.54 -26.37 -17.87
C GLU A 185 -5.12 -25.91 -18.18
N LEU A 186 -4.67 -24.85 -17.51
CA LEU A 186 -3.24 -24.54 -17.47
C LEU A 186 -2.53 -25.74 -16.85
N SER A 187 -1.70 -26.43 -17.63
CA SER A 187 -0.83 -27.46 -17.08
C SER A 187 0.06 -26.82 -16.00
N PRO A 188 0.05 -27.30 -14.75
CA PRO A 188 0.85 -26.73 -13.65
C PRO A 188 2.34 -26.58 -13.98
N ARG A 189 2.84 -27.33 -14.97
CA ARG A 189 4.24 -27.32 -15.41
C ARG A 189 4.66 -26.06 -16.18
N SER A 190 3.74 -25.31 -16.78
CA SER A 190 4.09 -24.08 -17.52
C SER A 190 4.23 -22.83 -16.65
N LEU A 191 3.73 -22.87 -15.41
CA LEU A 191 3.75 -21.74 -14.47
C LEU A 191 5.10 -21.56 -13.74
N VAL A 192 6.03 -22.51 -13.90
CA VAL A 192 7.33 -22.54 -13.19
C VAL A 192 8.36 -21.54 -13.76
N ALA A 193 8.00 -20.70 -14.73
CA ALA A 193 8.98 -20.07 -15.61
C ALA A 193 9.65 -18.78 -15.09
N SER A 194 9.09 -18.08 -14.09
CA SER A 194 9.77 -16.89 -13.55
C SER A 194 10.47 -17.20 -12.23
N THR A 195 11.79 -17.36 -12.29
CA THR A 195 12.66 -17.35 -11.11
C THR A 195 12.98 -15.93 -10.64
N ALA A 196 12.48 -14.91 -11.34
CA ALA A 196 12.77 -13.52 -11.02
C ALA A 196 12.00 -13.11 -9.76
N PRO A 197 12.61 -12.26 -8.90
CA PRO A 197 11.90 -11.58 -7.83
C PRO A 197 10.66 -10.86 -8.37
N LEU A 198 9.50 -11.13 -7.77
CA LEU A 198 8.24 -10.50 -8.14
C LEU A 198 7.78 -9.53 -7.04
N GLN A 199 7.41 -8.32 -7.47
CA GLN A 199 6.67 -7.36 -6.67
C GLN A 199 5.20 -7.37 -7.11
N LEU A 200 4.27 -7.53 -6.18
CA LEU A 200 2.84 -7.56 -6.43
C LEU A 200 2.14 -6.43 -5.68
N ASP A 201 1.38 -5.61 -6.38
CA ASP A 201 0.51 -4.58 -5.80
C ASP A 201 -0.95 -4.91 -6.14
N VAL A 202 -1.76 -5.25 -5.13
CA VAL A 202 -3.15 -5.69 -5.28
C VAL A 202 -4.08 -4.99 -4.29
N LYS A 203 -5.33 -4.69 -4.66
CA LYS A 203 -6.29 -4.11 -3.68
C LYS A 203 -7.15 -5.15 -2.99
N TYR A 204 -7.42 -6.28 -3.65
CA TYR A 204 -8.22 -7.37 -3.10
C TYR A 204 -7.83 -8.70 -3.72
N VAL A 205 -7.74 -9.75 -2.90
CA VAL A 205 -7.59 -11.14 -3.34
C VAL A 205 -8.58 -12.01 -2.57
N SER A 206 -9.38 -12.81 -3.28
CA SER A 206 -10.37 -13.69 -2.64
C SER A 206 -9.78 -15.00 -2.11
N ASP A 207 -8.70 -15.48 -2.71
CA ASP A 207 -8.07 -16.77 -2.39
C ASP A 207 -6.54 -16.64 -2.42
N TRP A 208 -5.97 -16.26 -1.28
CA TRP A 208 -4.53 -16.10 -1.11
C TRP A 208 -3.78 -17.42 -1.16
N ASP A 209 -4.40 -18.50 -0.71
CA ASP A 209 -3.76 -19.81 -0.61
C ASP A 209 -3.43 -20.33 -2.01
N THR A 210 -4.43 -20.35 -2.90
CA THR A 210 -4.24 -20.76 -4.29
C THR A 210 -3.32 -19.80 -5.04
N LEU A 211 -3.41 -18.49 -4.80
CA LEU A 211 -2.56 -17.51 -5.49
C LEU A 211 -1.08 -17.69 -5.13
N LEU A 212 -0.76 -17.70 -3.84
CA LEU A 212 0.62 -17.67 -3.35
C LEU A 212 1.34 -19.01 -3.54
N GLN A 213 0.63 -20.13 -3.72
CA GLN A 213 1.27 -21.42 -4.01
C GLN A 213 2.05 -21.39 -5.33
N HIS A 214 1.67 -20.49 -6.24
CA HIS A 214 2.31 -20.30 -7.53
C HIS A 214 3.31 -19.14 -7.54
N LEU A 215 3.50 -18.43 -6.42
CA LEU A 215 4.38 -17.27 -6.30
C LEU A 215 5.48 -17.44 -5.23
N PRO A 216 6.26 -18.54 -5.22
CA PRO A 216 7.30 -18.75 -4.21
C PRO A 216 8.45 -17.73 -4.29
N HIS A 217 8.53 -16.97 -5.38
CA HIS A 217 9.53 -15.92 -5.63
C HIS A 217 9.01 -14.51 -5.34
N LEU A 218 7.84 -14.37 -4.71
CA LEU A 218 7.31 -13.09 -4.27
C LEU A 218 8.24 -12.47 -3.24
N THR A 219 8.82 -11.31 -3.57
CA THR A 219 9.71 -10.55 -2.69
C THR A 219 9.03 -9.34 -2.07
N GLU A 220 8.01 -8.78 -2.73
CA GLU A 220 7.29 -7.62 -2.23
C GLU A 220 5.79 -7.74 -2.48
N LEU A 221 4.99 -7.43 -1.46
CA LEU A 221 3.55 -7.35 -1.54
C LEU A 221 3.06 -6.00 -1.02
N THR A 222 2.34 -5.25 -1.87
CA THR A 222 1.53 -4.10 -1.46
C THR A 222 0.06 -4.49 -1.51
N TYR A 223 -0.67 -4.23 -0.42
CA TYR A 223 -2.07 -4.62 -0.26
C TYR A 223 -2.94 -3.49 0.29
N ASP A 224 -4.12 -3.25 -0.27
CA ASP A 224 -4.99 -2.14 0.20
C ASP A 224 -5.86 -2.51 1.41
N ARG A 225 -5.70 -3.69 2.01
CA ARG A 225 -6.48 -4.09 3.20
C ARG A 225 -5.57 -4.53 4.35
N PRO A 226 -6.09 -4.53 5.59
CA PRO A 226 -5.40 -5.14 6.72
C PRO A 226 -5.01 -6.60 6.46
N LEU A 227 -3.99 -7.07 7.18
CA LEU A 227 -3.53 -8.44 7.11
C LEU A 227 -4.61 -9.34 7.70
N SER A 228 -5.04 -10.34 6.93
CA SER A 228 -5.88 -11.41 7.43
C SER A 228 -5.03 -12.62 7.83
N GLU A 229 -5.56 -13.44 8.73
CA GLU A 229 -4.95 -14.74 9.08
C GLU A 229 -4.66 -15.61 7.85
N ALA A 230 -5.60 -15.66 6.90
CA ALA A 230 -5.43 -16.43 5.68
C ALA A 230 -4.25 -15.93 4.83
N LEU A 231 -4.06 -14.60 4.73
CA LEU A 231 -2.94 -14.02 4.00
C LEU A 231 -1.62 -14.30 4.71
N VAL A 232 -1.54 -14.08 6.02
CA VAL A 232 -0.32 -14.30 6.79
C VAL A 232 0.13 -15.76 6.70
N ARG A 233 -0.77 -16.70 6.98
CA ARG A 233 -0.49 -18.13 6.86
C ARG A 233 0.02 -18.50 5.47
N ALA A 234 -0.56 -17.93 4.42
CA ALA A 234 -0.12 -18.19 3.05
C ALA A 234 1.26 -17.56 2.77
N LEU A 235 1.54 -16.34 3.25
CA LEU A 235 2.84 -15.70 3.10
C LEU A 235 3.96 -16.46 3.84
N THR A 236 3.72 -16.85 5.10
CA THR A 236 4.71 -17.54 5.93
C THR A 236 5.04 -18.93 5.39
N THR A 237 4.06 -19.64 4.83
CA THR A 237 4.25 -21.00 4.31
C THR A 237 4.75 -21.05 2.86
N LYS A 238 4.31 -20.12 2.01
CA LYS A 238 4.54 -20.19 0.55
C LYS A 238 5.53 -19.16 0.02
N CYS A 239 5.79 -18.08 0.76
CA CYS A 239 6.66 -16.98 0.32
C CYS A 239 7.84 -16.77 1.28
N PRO A 240 8.77 -17.73 1.43
CA PRO A 240 9.86 -17.63 2.40
C PRO A 240 10.85 -16.48 2.09
N ARG A 241 10.87 -15.99 0.85
CA ARG A 241 11.73 -14.89 0.38
C ARG A 241 11.06 -13.51 0.42
N LEU A 242 9.94 -13.37 1.13
CA LEU A 242 9.27 -12.09 1.29
C LEU A 242 10.20 -11.11 2.00
N GLN A 243 10.55 -10.03 1.31
CA GLN A 243 11.41 -8.95 1.81
C GLN A 243 10.62 -7.72 2.24
N ALA A 244 9.41 -7.57 1.71
CA ALA A 244 8.63 -6.35 1.88
C ALA A 244 7.13 -6.64 1.91
N PHE A 245 6.46 -6.15 2.95
CA PHE A 245 5.01 -6.08 3.02
C PHE A 245 4.56 -4.65 3.32
N ARG A 246 3.61 -4.14 2.54
CA ARG A 246 3.07 -2.78 2.66
C ARG A 246 1.56 -2.80 2.60
N THR A 247 0.90 -2.07 3.49
CA THR A 247 -0.51 -1.72 3.35
C THR A 247 -0.66 -0.32 2.78
N LYS A 248 -1.52 -0.12 1.77
CA LYS A 248 -1.88 1.26 1.40
C LYS A 248 -2.73 1.84 2.51
N ARG A 249 -2.30 2.97 3.07
CA ARG A 249 -3.00 3.69 4.14
C ARG A 249 -4.40 4.07 3.65
N LEU A 250 -5.42 3.35 4.10
CA LEU A 250 -6.80 3.75 3.91
C LEU A 250 -7.32 4.29 5.25
N PRO A 251 -7.93 5.48 5.28
CA PRO A 251 -8.46 6.06 6.52
C PRO A 251 -9.77 5.37 6.91
N ARG A 252 -9.75 4.06 7.13
CA ARG A 252 -10.92 3.28 7.53
C ARG A 252 -10.90 3.02 9.03
N PHE A 253 -12.09 3.05 9.60
CA PHE A 253 -12.36 2.76 11.02
C PHE A 253 -11.83 1.38 11.40
N LEU A 254 -11.02 1.34 12.46
CA LEU A 254 -10.40 0.13 13.01
C LEU A 254 -11.26 -0.40 14.16
N ASP A 255 -12.45 -0.91 13.85
CA ASP A 255 -13.42 -1.36 14.89
C ASP A 255 -13.35 -2.85 15.22
N ASN A 256 -12.46 -3.62 14.60
CA ASN A 256 -12.39 -5.07 14.84
C ASN A 256 -11.12 -5.43 15.61
N HIS A 257 -11.24 -5.52 16.93
CA HIS A 257 -10.31 -6.27 17.76
C HIS A 257 -10.46 -7.76 17.43
N THR A 258 -9.58 -8.29 16.59
CA THR A 258 -9.39 -9.74 16.46
C THR A 258 -8.37 -10.18 17.49
N ASP A 259 -8.61 -11.31 18.17
CA ASP A 259 -7.63 -11.92 19.10
C ASP A 259 -6.36 -12.44 18.39
N TYR A 260 -6.34 -12.41 17.07
CA TYR A 260 -5.25 -12.89 16.24
C TYR A 260 -4.26 -11.76 15.90
N ASP A 261 -2.97 -12.05 16.03
CA ASP A 261 -1.84 -11.13 15.78
C ASP A 261 -1.11 -11.51 14.47
N PRO A 262 -1.64 -11.11 13.30
CA PRO A 262 -1.05 -11.44 12.00
C PRO A 262 0.38 -10.94 11.84
N MET A 263 0.69 -9.81 12.47
CA MET A 263 1.95 -9.10 12.27
C MET A 263 3.10 -9.81 12.95
N ASN A 264 2.88 -10.28 14.18
CA ASN A 264 3.90 -10.99 14.93
C ASN A 264 4.27 -12.33 14.26
N GLU A 265 3.30 -13.04 13.67
CA GLU A 265 3.57 -14.30 12.95
C GLU A 265 4.49 -14.08 11.72
N LEU A 266 4.31 -12.99 10.97
CA LEU A 266 5.21 -12.61 9.87
C LEU A 266 6.64 -12.32 10.38
N LEU A 267 6.77 -11.55 11.46
CA LEU A 267 8.08 -11.18 12.04
C LEU A 267 8.88 -12.41 12.54
N VAL A 268 8.18 -13.44 13.03
CA VAL A 268 8.79 -14.71 13.48
C VAL A 268 9.15 -15.60 12.30
N SER A 269 8.35 -15.61 11.24
CA SER A 269 8.47 -16.60 10.17
C SER A 269 9.37 -16.16 9.01
N ASN A 270 9.47 -14.85 8.74
CA ASN A 270 10.14 -14.33 7.53
C ASN A 270 11.49 -13.67 7.87
N ALA A 271 12.57 -14.46 7.83
CA ALA A 271 13.92 -13.97 8.14
C ALA A 271 14.45 -12.90 7.16
N ASP A 272 14.02 -12.94 5.90
CA ASP A 272 14.45 -12.01 4.84
C ASP A 272 13.65 -10.68 4.84
N LEU A 273 12.70 -10.49 5.77
CA LEU A 273 11.85 -9.31 5.80
C LEU A 273 12.66 -8.06 6.20
N HIS A 274 12.64 -7.06 5.32
CA HIS A 274 13.29 -5.75 5.49
C HIS A 274 12.30 -4.62 5.71
N VAL A 275 11.09 -4.72 5.16
CA VAL A 275 10.05 -3.73 5.34
C VAL A 275 8.74 -4.37 5.74
N LEU A 276 8.20 -3.94 6.87
CA LEU A 276 6.86 -4.25 7.31
C LEU A 276 6.12 -2.94 7.59
N ASP A 277 5.39 -2.43 6.60
CA ASP A 277 4.61 -1.20 6.70
C ASP A 277 3.13 -1.53 6.74
N SER A 278 2.57 -1.59 7.95
CA SER A 278 1.21 -2.07 8.16
C SER A 278 0.58 -1.44 9.40
N ILE A 279 0.49 -0.11 9.40
CA ILE A 279 0.06 0.67 10.57
C ILE A 279 -1.39 0.40 11.02
N GLU A 280 -2.23 -0.08 10.09
CA GLU A 280 -3.61 -0.49 10.40
C GLU A 280 -3.65 -1.76 11.27
N ASN A 281 -2.64 -2.62 11.17
CA ASN A 281 -2.52 -3.81 12.01
C ASN A 281 -1.81 -3.49 13.33
N PHE A 282 -2.03 -4.34 14.32
CA PHE A 282 -1.44 -4.21 15.64
C PHE A 282 -0.72 -5.50 16.03
N ILE A 283 0.21 -5.36 16.97
CA ILE A 283 0.90 -6.45 17.66
C ILE A 283 0.53 -6.35 19.13
N HIS A 284 0.09 -7.45 19.73
CA HIS A 284 -0.16 -7.51 21.16
C HIS A 284 1.16 -7.63 21.93
N ALA A 285 1.35 -6.80 22.94
CA ALA A 285 2.54 -6.85 23.80
C ALA A 285 2.73 -8.25 24.40
N ASP A 286 1.65 -8.89 24.87
CA ASP A 286 1.72 -10.25 25.40
C ASP A 286 2.16 -11.28 24.37
N GLU A 287 1.84 -11.11 23.08
CA GLU A 287 2.24 -12.05 22.04
C GLU A 287 3.73 -11.91 21.69
N ILE A 288 4.27 -10.68 21.74
CA ILE A 288 5.72 -10.42 21.67
C ILE A 288 6.47 -11.16 22.80
N LEU A 289 5.88 -11.18 24.00
CA LEU A 289 6.53 -11.70 25.22
C LEU A 289 6.32 -13.20 25.42
N ARG A 290 5.16 -13.74 25.02
CA ARG A 290 4.80 -15.16 25.15
C ARG A 290 5.67 -16.03 24.25
N GLN A 291 6.00 -15.51 23.07
CA GLN A 291 6.79 -16.27 22.12
C GLN A 291 8.23 -16.39 22.57
N GLN A 292 8.61 -17.63 22.89
CA GLN A 292 10.02 -17.99 23.14
C GLN A 292 10.89 -17.76 21.90
N GLN A 293 10.29 -17.70 20.71
CA GLN A 293 11.03 -17.48 19.47
C GLN A 293 11.34 -15.98 19.28
N PRO A 294 12.61 -15.63 19.02
CA PRO A 294 12.97 -14.28 18.60
C PRO A 294 12.32 -13.97 17.24
N TRP A 295 12.14 -12.69 16.93
CA TRP A 295 11.80 -12.29 15.56
C TRP A 295 12.93 -12.75 14.63
N ALA A 296 12.58 -13.44 13.55
CA ALA A 296 13.57 -13.95 12.60
C ALA A 296 14.13 -12.83 11.71
N CYS A 297 13.35 -11.78 11.48
CA CYS A 297 13.69 -10.64 10.62
C CYS A 297 14.67 -9.65 11.27
N LEU A 298 15.84 -10.11 11.72
CA LEU A 298 16.88 -9.23 12.31
C LEU A 298 17.44 -8.20 11.30
N GLY A 299 17.14 -8.40 10.02
CA GLY A 299 17.45 -7.48 8.93
C GLY A 299 16.42 -6.37 8.69
N LEU A 300 15.39 -6.25 9.54
CA LEU A 300 14.30 -5.28 9.35
C LEU A 300 14.82 -3.84 9.40
N GLU A 301 14.52 -3.06 8.35
CA GLU A 301 14.89 -1.65 8.22
C GLU A 301 13.72 -0.71 8.49
N GLN A 302 12.48 -1.17 8.23
CA GLN A 302 11.27 -0.39 8.46
C GLN A 302 10.20 -1.24 9.14
N LEU A 303 9.71 -0.74 10.28
CA LEU A 303 8.58 -1.31 11.02
C LEU A 303 7.53 -0.22 11.25
N CYS A 304 6.36 -0.37 10.63
CA CYS A 304 5.18 0.44 10.91
C CYS A 304 4.06 -0.46 11.42
N CYS A 305 3.76 -0.39 12.70
CA CYS A 305 2.71 -1.17 13.35
C CYS A 305 2.26 -0.49 14.64
N ARG A 306 1.06 -0.79 15.11
CA ARG A 306 0.66 -0.43 16.48
C ARG A 306 1.11 -1.52 17.44
N ILE A 307 1.56 -1.14 18.64
CA ILE A 307 1.75 -2.10 19.74
C ILE A 307 0.70 -1.80 20.80
N VAL A 308 -0.13 -2.79 21.08
CA VAL A 308 -1.33 -2.67 21.94
C VAL A 308 -1.32 -3.71 23.06
N GLY A 309 -2.22 -3.57 24.03
CA GLY A 309 -2.34 -4.50 25.15
C GLY A 309 -1.26 -4.32 26.21
N VAL A 310 -0.59 -3.18 26.25
CA VAL A 310 0.30 -2.81 27.36
C VAL A 310 -0.59 -2.32 28.49
N GLU A 311 -0.55 -2.96 29.66
CA GLU A 311 -1.36 -2.49 30.80
C GLU A 311 -0.96 -1.05 31.15
N ARG A 312 -1.92 -0.13 31.27
CA ARG A 312 -1.68 1.26 31.68
C ARG A 312 -2.35 1.57 33.01
N LEU A 313 -1.67 2.34 33.84
CA LEU A 313 -2.27 2.92 35.02
C LEU A 313 -3.14 4.11 34.62
N ILE A 314 -4.35 4.19 35.14
CA ILE A 314 -5.11 5.44 35.10
C ILE A 314 -4.53 6.44 36.10
N ARG A 315 -4.86 7.73 35.96
CA ARG A 315 -4.32 8.80 36.81
C ARG A 315 -4.44 8.50 38.32
N VAL A 316 -5.58 7.96 38.77
CA VAL A 316 -5.80 7.62 40.18
C VAL A 316 -4.88 6.49 40.64
N GLU A 317 -4.69 5.47 39.81
CA GLU A 317 -3.79 4.36 40.10
C GLU A 317 -2.32 4.85 40.14
N GLN A 318 -1.92 5.72 39.22
CA GLN A 318 -0.58 6.31 39.23
C GLN A 318 -0.31 7.09 40.52
N MET A 319 -1.26 7.92 40.97
CA MET A 319 -1.14 8.63 42.26
C MET A 319 -0.99 7.68 43.46
N ILE A 320 -1.66 6.52 43.41
CA ILE A 320 -1.52 5.49 44.44
C ILE A 320 -0.11 4.89 44.40
N VAL A 321 0.39 4.53 43.21
CA VAL A 321 1.75 4.01 43.04
C VAL A 321 2.80 5.02 43.52
N ASP A 322 2.69 6.28 43.11
CA ASP A 322 3.64 7.34 43.49
C ASP A 322 3.70 7.50 45.01
N ARG A 323 2.52 7.47 45.68
CA ARG A 323 2.44 7.54 47.13
C ARG A 323 3.02 6.30 47.81
N VAL A 324 2.73 5.11 47.29
CA VAL A 324 3.18 3.83 47.87
C VAL A 324 4.69 3.64 47.69
N LEU A 325 5.25 4.10 46.58
CA LEU A 325 6.69 4.01 46.30
C LEU A 325 7.49 5.18 46.87
N ALA A 326 6.83 6.20 47.45
CA ALA A 326 7.51 7.33 48.06
C ALA A 326 8.37 6.88 49.27
N PRO A 327 9.59 7.43 49.43
CA PRO A 327 10.41 7.14 50.60
C PRO A 327 9.67 7.46 51.91
N GLY A 328 9.59 6.49 52.83
CA GLY A 328 8.96 6.66 54.13
C GLY A 328 7.49 6.24 54.21
N TYR A 329 6.90 5.72 53.12
CA TYR A 329 5.60 5.04 53.21
C TYR A 329 5.75 3.74 54.01
N SER A 330 5.23 3.72 55.25
CA SER A 330 5.43 2.62 56.21
C SER A 330 4.14 1.87 56.57
N THR A 331 3.01 2.19 55.92
CA THR A 331 1.73 1.52 56.21
C THR A 331 1.62 0.22 55.43
N GLU A 332 0.96 -0.77 56.02
CA GLU A 332 0.58 -1.99 55.31
C GLU A 332 -0.32 -1.64 54.12
N LEU A 333 0.01 -2.18 52.95
CA LEU A 333 -0.76 -1.93 51.73
C LEU A 333 -2.11 -2.61 51.82
N THR A 334 -3.15 -1.86 51.48
CA THR A 334 -4.49 -2.40 51.26
C THR A 334 -4.48 -3.36 50.07
N ALA A 335 -5.43 -4.30 50.01
CA ALA A 335 -5.55 -5.23 48.90
C ALA A 335 -5.67 -4.51 47.53
N ALA A 336 -6.33 -3.36 47.48
CA ALA A 336 -6.44 -2.56 46.27
C ALA A 336 -5.10 -1.93 45.85
N GLU A 337 -4.32 -1.41 46.80
CA GLU A 337 -2.98 -0.89 46.53
C GLU A 337 -2.04 -2.00 46.05
N ILE A 338 -2.12 -3.21 46.61
CA ILE A 338 -1.36 -4.37 46.16
C ILE A 338 -1.65 -4.67 44.69
N LEU A 339 -2.93 -4.76 44.30
CA LEU A 339 -3.33 -5.02 42.90
C LEU A 339 -2.83 -3.95 41.94
N ILE A 340 -2.87 -2.67 42.35
CA ILE A 340 -2.37 -1.54 41.55
C ILE A 340 -0.86 -1.60 41.40
N VAL A 341 -0.11 -1.90 42.47
CA VAL A 341 1.35 -2.07 42.42
C VAL A 341 1.73 -3.28 41.56
N GLU A 342 0.97 -4.36 41.60
CA GLU A 342 1.18 -5.52 40.73
C GLU A 342 0.90 -5.17 39.25
N LYS A 343 -0.17 -4.43 38.97
CA LYS A 343 -0.47 -3.89 37.64
C LYS A 343 0.67 -3.01 37.12
N PHE A 344 1.21 -2.14 37.96
CA PHE A 344 2.37 -1.31 37.63
C PHE A 344 3.61 -2.13 37.26
N LYS A 345 3.90 -3.18 38.04
CA LYS A 345 5.03 -4.09 37.77
C LYS A 345 4.84 -4.80 36.44
N ARG A 346 3.66 -5.39 36.19
CA ARG A 346 3.35 -6.07 34.92
C ARG A 346 3.46 -5.12 33.73
N SER A 347 2.89 -3.92 33.83
CA SER A 347 3.02 -2.87 32.82
C SER A 347 4.49 -2.58 32.48
N ARG A 348 5.32 -2.41 33.51
CA ARG A 348 6.74 -2.13 33.33
C ARG A 348 7.49 -3.29 32.71
N ASP A 349 7.21 -4.52 33.14
CA ASP A 349 7.81 -5.73 32.59
C ASP A 349 7.41 -5.93 31.11
N GLN A 350 6.14 -5.66 30.78
CA GLN A 350 5.65 -5.67 29.40
C GLN A 350 6.39 -4.65 28.54
N GLN A 351 6.47 -3.38 28.99
CA GLN A 351 7.16 -2.32 28.25
C GLN A 351 8.65 -2.65 28.05
N HIS A 352 9.35 -3.07 29.10
CA HIS A 352 10.75 -3.46 29.02
C HIS A 352 10.96 -4.60 28.01
N GLY A 353 10.14 -5.65 28.07
CA GLY A 353 10.31 -6.80 27.17
C GLY A 353 9.99 -6.45 25.71
N VAL A 354 9.01 -5.57 25.46
CA VAL A 354 8.76 -5.02 24.12
C VAL A 354 9.94 -4.17 23.65
N TYR A 355 10.49 -3.30 24.50
CA TYR A 355 11.66 -2.50 24.16
C TYR A 355 12.89 -3.34 23.87
N ASP A 356 13.14 -4.38 24.66
CA ASP A 356 14.24 -5.31 24.42
C ASP A 356 14.07 -6.04 23.08
N ARG A 357 12.83 -6.39 22.72
CA ARG A 357 12.53 -6.98 21.41
C ARG A 357 12.79 -5.98 20.28
N LEU A 358 12.29 -4.76 20.36
CA LEU A 358 12.52 -3.73 19.36
C LEU A 358 14.01 -3.38 19.23
N ALA A 359 14.73 -3.28 20.34
CA ALA A 359 16.17 -2.98 20.38
C ALA A 359 17.03 -4.06 19.69
N SER A 360 16.51 -5.28 19.54
CA SER A 360 17.19 -6.34 18.78
C SER A 360 17.24 -6.09 17.27
N LEU A 361 16.37 -5.23 16.74
CA LEU A 361 16.32 -4.85 15.32
C LEU A 361 17.34 -3.73 15.02
N MET A 362 18.62 -4.03 15.17
CA MET A 362 19.68 -3.01 15.10
C MET A 362 19.80 -2.27 13.76
N LYS A 363 19.25 -2.85 12.67
CA LYS A 363 19.21 -2.23 11.33
C LYS A 363 18.00 -1.32 11.11
N LEU A 364 17.13 -1.15 12.11
CA LEU A 364 15.92 -0.38 11.98
C LEU A 364 16.24 1.10 11.73
N ARG A 365 15.77 1.61 10.60
CA ARG A 365 15.89 3.00 10.17
C ARG A 365 14.59 3.76 10.40
N HIS A 366 13.45 3.11 10.16
CA HIS A 366 12.13 3.71 10.31
C HIS A 366 11.30 2.92 11.33
N LEU A 367 10.85 3.58 12.40
CA LEU A 367 9.99 2.98 13.43
C LEU A 367 8.73 3.82 13.62
N TYR A 368 7.59 3.31 13.19
CA TYR A 368 6.28 3.93 13.42
C TYR A 368 5.47 3.05 14.35
N LEU A 369 5.22 3.56 15.56
CA LEU A 369 4.43 2.88 16.59
C LEU A 369 2.98 3.41 16.67
N GLY A 370 2.72 4.53 16.00
CA GLY A 370 1.51 5.32 16.08
C GLY A 370 0.82 5.48 14.73
N ILE A 371 -0.50 5.63 14.74
CA ILE A 371 -1.29 5.91 13.54
C ILE A 371 -1.66 7.39 13.51
N GLU A 372 -1.36 8.04 12.39
CA GLU A 372 -1.89 9.35 12.07
C GLU A 372 -3.39 9.23 11.80
N ASN A 373 -4.21 9.20 12.85
CA ASN A 373 -5.66 9.07 12.73
C ASN A 373 -6.35 10.39 12.41
N ARG A 374 -5.59 11.47 12.20
CA ARG A 374 -6.14 12.81 12.05
C ARG A 374 -6.74 13.04 10.64
N ASN A 375 -7.74 12.24 10.25
CA ASN A 375 -8.58 12.50 9.07
C ASN A 375 -9.82 13.30 9.50
N SER A 376 -9.92 14.56 9.09
CA SER A 376 -11.08 15.42 9.42
C SER A 376 -12.43 14.79 9.05
N ALA A 377 -12.48 13.96 8.01
CA ALA A 377 -13.70 13.28 7.58
C ALA A 377 -14.15 12.14 8.51
N THR A 378 -13.26 11.61 9.36
CA THR A 378 -13.61 10.54 10.32
C THR A 378 -14.05 11.09 11.68
N TYR A 379 -14.02 12.41 11.89
CA TYR A 379 -14.40 13.07 13.14
C TYR A 379 -15.74 13.82 13.03
N GLU A 380 -16.64 13.40 12.15
CA GLU A 380 -18.01 13.96 12.12
C GLU A 380 -18.73 13.79 13.47
N ASP A 381 -18.27 12.89 14.35
CA ASP A 381 -18.73 12.74 15.74
C ASP A 381 -17.87 13.50 16.78
N GLY A 382 -16.73 14.06 16.37
CA GLY A 382 -15.85 14.85 17.23
C GLY A 382 -16.58 16.11 17.69
N ARG A 383 -16.55 16.40 19.01
CA ARG A 383 -17.10 17.65 19.53
C ARG A 383 -16.25 18.81 19.03
N GLY A 384 -16.68 19.45 17.95
CA GLY A 384 -16.20 20.76 17.57
C GLY A 384 -16.42 21.74 18.72
N TYR A 385 -15.43 22.58 19.02
CA TYR A 385 -15.56 23.70 19.94
C TYR A 385 -14.97 24.95 19.33
N ASN A 386 -15.48 26.11 19.70
CA ASN A 386 -15.00 27.38 19.17
C ASN A 386 -14.07 28.06 20.17
N VAL A 387 -12.88 28.46 19.72
CA VAL A 387 -11.98 29.37 20.45
C VAL A 387 -11.75 30.59 19.54
N ASP A 388 -12.08 31.79 20.03
CA ASP A 388 -11.92 33.05 19.27
C ASP A 388 -12.53 33.04 17.85
N SER A 389 -13.73 32.45 17.70
CA SER A 389 -14.44 32.29 16.41
C SER A 389 -13.76 31.36 15.39
N MET A 390 -12.74 30.61 15.79
CA MET A 390 -12.25 29.46 15.03
C MET A 390 -12.82 28.17 15.61
N GLU A 391 -13.32 27.30 14.74
CA GLU A 391 -13.79 25.97 15.09
C GLU A 391 -12.60 25.01 15.17
N PHE A 392 -12.46 24.34 16.31
CA PHE A 392 -11.45 23.34 16.60
C PHE A 392 -12.10 22.00 16.82
N VAL A 393 -11.47 20.93 16.33
CA VAL A 393 -11.88 19.55 16.60
C VAL A 393 -11.06 19.03 17.78
N ALA A 394 -11.74 18.65 18.87
CA ALA A 394 -11.08 17.99 19.99
C ALA A 394 -10.59 16.61 19.53
N TYR A 395 -9.28 16.41 19.54
CA TYR A 395 -8.73 15.09 19.25
C TYR A 395 -9.15 14.10 20.32
N ASN A 396 -9.56 12.91 19.88
CA ASN A 396 -9.61 11.76 20.76
C ASN A 396 -8.24 11.66 21.42
N GLY A 397 -8.22 11.60 22.75
CA GLY A 397 -7.00 11.44 23.52
C GLY A 397 -6.17 10.25 23.02
N PRO A 398 -4.92 10.12 23.50
CA PRO A 398 -4.04 9.07 23.02
C PRO A 398 -4.69 7.69 23.13
N VAL A 399 -4.37 6.80 22.18
CA VAL A 399 -4.89 5.44 22.19
C VAL A 399 -4.45 4.74 23.49
N PHE A 400 -5.43 4.26 24.25
CA PHE A 400 -5.19 3.51 25.48
C PHE A 400 -4.42 2.20 25.18
N ASP A 401 -3.76 1.67 26.20
CA ASP A 401 -3.02 0.39 26.15
C ASP A 401 -1.89 0.32 25.12
N THR A 402 -1.29 1.48 24.80
CA THR A 402 -0.09 1.62 23.95
C THR A 402 1.18 1.78 24.78
N LEU A 403 2.35 1.69 24.14
CA LEU A 403 3.65 1.93 24.78
C LEU A 403 3.79 3.37 25.30
N GLU A 404 4.39 3.55 26.47
CA GLU A 404 4.79 4.87 26.98
C GLU A 404 6.27 5.10 26.69
N LEU A 405 6.60 6.19 26.02
CA LEU A 405 7.96 6.47 25.54
C LEU A 405 8.69 7.44 26.47
N SER A 406 8.78 7.07 27.76
CA SER A 406 9.50 7.83 28.78
C SER A 406 10.78 7.10 29.21
N LEU A 407 11.74 7.82 29.78
CA LEU A 407 12.91 7.16 30.38
C LEU A 407 12.50 6.28 31.58
N ALA A 408 11.43 6.65 32.30
CA ALA A 408 10.93 5.89 33.44
C ALA A 408 10.35 4.52 33.03
N SER A 409 9.75 4.43 31.85
CA SER A 409 9.20 3.18 31.29
C SER A 409 10.25 2.30 30.60
N GLY A 410 11.47 2.79 30.41
CA GLY A 410 12.59 2.05 29.81
C GLY A 410 12.87 2.38 28.35
N LEU A 411 12.48 3.57 27.87
CA LEU A 411 12.85 4.05 26.53
C LEU A 411 14.36 3.93 26.24
N ASP A 412 15.20 4.07 27.27
CA ASP A 412 16.65 3.98 27.17
C ASP A 412 17.18 2.66 26.60
N ARG A 413 16.38 1.59 26.70
CA ARG A 413 16.65 0.27 26.11
C ARG A 413 16.70 0.30 24.58
N LEU A 414 15.99 1.22 23.95
CA LEU A 414 16.05 1.45 22.50
C LEU A 414 17.35 2.16 22.06
N GLY A 415 18.27 2.44 22.98
CA GLY A 415 19.55 3.07 22.69
C GLY A 415 20.45 2.30 21.73
N ALA A 416 20.19 1.01 21.48
CA ALA A 416 20.92 0.19 20.50
C ALA A 416 20.57 0.52 19.03
N LEU A 417 19.45 1.20 18.77
CA LEU A 417 18.98 1.55 17.42
C LEU A 417 19.77 2.72 16.84
N LYS A 418 21.07 2.53 16.57
CA LYS A 418 21.98 3.59 16.10
C LYS A 418 21.71 4.05 14.68
N ASP A 419 21.01 3.23 13.90
CA ASP A 419 20.64 3.51 12.52
C ASP A 419 19.25 4.15 12.37
N LEU A 420 18.56 4.43 13.48
CA LEU A 420 17.24 5.04 13.46
C LEU A 420 17.29 6.46 12.87
N GLU A 421 16.55 6.65 11.78
CA GLU A 421 16.43 7.92 11.03
C GLU A 421 15.06 8.56 11.21
N VAL A 422 14.00 7.76 11.37
CA VAL A 422 12.63 8.25 11.50
C VAL A 422 11.91 7.51 12.63
N ILE A 423 11.26 8.27 13.51
CA ILE A 423 10.36 7.72 14.52
C ILE A 423 8.97 8.37 14.42
N GLY A 424 7.92 7.57 14.43
CA GLY A 424 6.52 8.02 14.36
C GLY A 424 5.72 7.63 15.60
N LEU A 425 5.23 8.64 16.30
CA LEU A 425 4.62 8.57 17.63
C LEU A 425 3.17 9.10 17.66
N GLU A 426 2.56 9.25 16.49
CA GLU A 426 1.22 9.83 16.35
C GLU A 426 0.16 9.04 17.13
N CYS A 427 -0.68 9.76 17.87
CA CYS A 427 -1.78 9.19 18.66
C CYS A 427 -1.36 8.19 19.77
N ILE A 428 -0.08 8.16 20.18
CA ILE A 428 0.41 7.41 21.35
C ILE A 428 0.47 8.32 22.57
N ASN A 429 0.20 7.79 23.77
CA ASN A 429 0.46 8.51 25.03
C ASN A 429 1.96 8.47 25.35
N HIS A 430 2.76 9.21 24.59
CA HIS A 430 4.22 9.04 24.59
C HIS A 430 4.93 9.63 25.81
N GLN A 431 4.35 10.61 26.53
CA GLN A 431 4.95 11.27 27.70
C GLN A 431 6.40 11.78 27.48
N ILE A 432 6.72 12.19 26.26
CA ILE A 432 8.07 12.67 25.92
C ILE A 432 8.23 14.08 26.48
N GLY A 433 9.14 14.25 27.43
CA GLY A 433 9.56 15.53 27.93
C GLY A 433 10.95 15.93 27.41
N ARG A 434 11.53 16.97 28.02
CA ARG A 434 12.87 17.46 27.67
C ARG A 434 13.97 16.44 27.94
N ALA A 435 13.85 15.66 29.03
CA ALA A 435 14.84 14.65 29.39
C ALA A 435 14.91 13.52 28.36
N GLU A 436 13.75 13.06 27.89
CA GLU A 436 13.63 12.09 26.79
C GLU A 436 14.27 12.63 25.52
N LEU A 437 13.98 13.88 25.14
CA LEU A 437 14.55 14.53 23.95
C LEU A 437 16.07 14.67 24.01
N GLU A 438 16.64 15.06 25.15
CA GLU A 438 18.08 15.10 25.37
C GLU A 438 18.72 13.72 25.21
N TRP A 439 18.08 12.70 25.79
CA TRP A 439 18.52 11.32 25.64
C TRP A 439 18.45 10.88 24.18
N MET A 440 17.33 11.12 23.47
CA MET A 440 17.14 10.74 22.07
C MET A 440 18.18 11.40 21.16
N ALA A 441 18.45 12.71 21.37
CA ALA A 441 19.45 13.46 20.61
C ALA A 441 20.85 12.82 20.69
N LYS A 442 21.20 12.28 21.86
CA LYS A 442 22.48 11.59 22.11
C LYS A 442 22.47 10.13 21.67
N ALA A 443 21.36 9.42 21.91
CA ALA A 443 21.26 7.98 21.69
C ALA A 443 21.10 7.60 20.22
N TRP A 444 20.39 8.44 19.44
CA TRP A 444 20.07 8.22 18.03
C TRP A 444 20.71 9.30 17.13
N PRO A 445 22.01 9.20 16.86
CA PRO A 445 22.76 10.24 16.15
C PRO A 445 22.34 10.42 14.69
N LYS A 446 21.59 9.48 14.11
CA LYS A 446 21.08 9.54 12.73
C LYS A 446 19.61 9.95 12.63
N LEU A 447 18.93 10.20 13.76
CA LEU A 447 17.53 10.61 13.76
C LEU A 447 17.39 11.93 13.00
N LYS A 448 16.50 11.99 12.03
CA LYS A 448 16.23 13.14 11.16
C LYS A 448 14.81 13.67 11.33
N LEU A 449 13.85 12.80 11.65
CA LEU A 449 12.43 13.12 11.63
C LEU A 449 11.70 12.46 12.79
N MET A 450 10.84 13.22 13.47
CA MET A 450 10.04 12.79 14.61
C MET A 450 8.56 13.12 14.39
N HIS A 451 7.84 12.20 13.75
CA HIS A 451 6.41 12.36 13.63
C HIS A 451 5.72 12.19 14.98
N GLY A 452 4.68 12.99 15.21
CA GLY A 452 4.07 13.15 16.54
C GLY A 452 4.61 14.34 17.34
N LEU A 453 5.74 14.95 16.92
CA LEU A 453 6.16 16.30 17.36
C LEU A 453 6.16 17.32 16.22
N ASP A 454 6.07 16.86 14.97
CA ASP A 454 6.01 17.71 13.78
C ASP A 454 4.89 18.76 13.82
N LYS A 455 5.13 19.83 13.06
CA LYS A 455 4.23 20.95 12.82
C LYS A 455 2.86 20.42 12.34
N GLU A 456 1.78 20.81 12.99
CA GLU A 456 0.44 20.36 12.62
C GLU A 456 -0.01 21.09 11.34
N TRP A 457 -0.31 20.32 10.30
CA TRP A 457 -0.72 20.87 8.99
C TRP A 457 -2.24 20.86 8.80
N LEU A 458 -2.98 20.35 9.78
CA LEU A 458 -4.41 20.15 9.68
C LEU A 458 -5.13 21.41 10.11
N HIS A 459 -5.94 21.97 9.21
CA HIS A 459 -6.80 23.10 9.50
C HIS A 459 -7.87 22.71 10.54
N GLY A 460 -8.07 23.54 11.56
CA GLY A 460 -9.08 23.29 12.62
C GLY A 460 -8.61 22.38 13.74
N VAL A 461 -7.30 22.15 13.88
CA VAL A 461 -6.71 21.42 15.02
C VAL A 461 -6.26 22.41 16.08
N GLU A 462 -6.61 22.15 17.34
CA GLU A 462 -6.17 23.00 18.45
C GLU A 462 -4.64 22.94 18.55
N HIS A 463 -4.05 24.12 18.61
CA HIS A 463 -2.61 24.26 18.64
C HIS A 463 -2.04 23.77 19.98
N ASP A 464 -1.35 22.63 19.97
CA ASP A 464 -0.65 22.11 21.15
C ASP A 464 0.65 22.90 21.39
N GLN A 465 0.58 23.91 22.27
CA GLN A 465 1.72 24.77 22.61
C GLN A 465 2.88 23.99 23.25
N GLU A 466 2.58 22.94 24.02
CA GLU A 466 3.61 22.14 24.69
C GLU A 466 4.39 21.32 23.65
N ARG A 467 3.70 20.69 22.72
CA ARG A 467 4.31 19.97 21.59
C ARG A 467 5.17 20.89 20.73
N VAL A 468 4.72 22.11 20.45
CA VAL A 468 5.53 23.10 19.72
C VAL A 468 6.79 23.47 20.49
N ALA A 469 6.69 23.72 21.80
CA ALA A 469 7.85 24.03 22.63
C ALA A 469 8.85 22.87 22.69
N LEU A 470 8.37 21.63 22.75
CA LEU A 470 9.20 20.42 22.68
C LEU A 470 9.90 20.27 21.33
N ARG A 471 9.20 20.53 20.22
CA ARG A 471 9.81 20.52 18.88
C ARG A 471 10.91 21.57 18.75
N GLU A 472 10.63 22.80 19.17
CA GLU A 472 11.63 23.88 19.15
C GLU A 472 12.83 23.55 20.02
N TYR A 473 12.60 22.96 21.20
CA TYR A 473 13.68 22.47 22.06
C TYR A 473 14.52 21.40 21.36
N PHE A 474 13.89 20.43 20.70
CA PHE A 474 14.62 19.38 19.99
C PHE A 474 15.41 19.92 18.79
N GLN A 475 14.88 20.90 18.05
CA GLN A 475 15.60 21.57 16.97
C GLN A 475 16.84 22.33 17.47
N VAL A 476 16.84 22.83 18.71
CA VAL A 476 18.05 23.39 19.34
C VAL A 476 19.10 22.31 19.62
N LEU A 477 18.66 21.13 20.11
CA LEU A 477 19.55 20.00 20.37
C LEU A 477 20.09 19.36 19.07
N ARG A 478 19.27 19.34 18.02
CA ARG A 478 19.52 18.69 16.73
C ARG A 478 19.03 19.58 15.57
N PRO A 479 19.80 20.61 15.16
CA PRO A 479 19.42 21.50 14.07
C PRO A 479 19.29 20.83 12.70
N ASP A 480 19.80 19.60 12.58
CA ASP A 480 19.70 18.74 11.40
C ASP A 480 18.37 17.97 11.32
N THR A 481 17.56 18.02 12.38
CA THR A 481 16.22 17.39 12.41
C THR A 481 15.15 18.38 11.96
N THR A 482 14.18 17.88 11.19
CA THR A 482 13.05 18.66 10.68
C THR A 482 11.84 18.54 11.57
#